data_AF-A0A163PDG3-F1
#
_entry.id   AF-A0A163PDG3-F1
#
_cell.length_a   1.000
_cell.length_b   1.000
_cell.length_c   1.000
_cell.angle_alpha   90.00
_cell.angle_beta   90.00
_cell.angle_gamma   90.00
#
_symmetry.space_group_name_H-M   'P 1'
#
loop_
_entity.id
_entity.type
_entity.pdbx_description
1 polymer ?
#
loop_
_entity_poly.entity_id
_entity_poly.type
_entity_poly.pdbx_seq_one_letter_code
_entity_poly.pdbx_strand_id
1 'polypeptide(L)' 'MNVFFSILIQIVMWCGYSIVLFLSHHDHSFYETILLLMFGYFNFLVAYRFIQNRSVALHVTLSLTVVYVTGKLLFI' A
#
# COMPACT_ATOMS: atom_id res chain seq x y z
N MET A 1 -6.52 1.75 19.19
CA MET A 1 -6.59 3.03 18.45
C MET A 1 -5.54 3.16 17.34
N ASN A 2 -4.26 2.90 17.61
CA ASN A 2 -3.18 3.13 16.63
C ASN A 2 -3.29 2.27 15.35
N VAL A 3 -3.82 1.04 15.46
CA VAL A 3 -4.01 0.14 14.30
C VAL A 3 -5.06 0.68 13.32
N PHE A 4 -6.19 1.19 13.81
CA PHE A 4 -7.23 1.81 12.97
C PHE A 4 -6.71 3.04 12.23
N PHE A 5 -5.92 3.87 12.92
CA PHE A 5 -5.31 5.05 12.31
C PHE A 5 -4.30 4.66 11.23
N SER A 6 -3.51 3.61 11.47
CA SER A 6 -2.61 3.03 10.48
C SER A 6 -3.37 2.53 9.25
N ILE A 7 -4.50 1.86 9.42
CA ILE A 7 -5.32 1.35 8.30
C ILE A 7 -5.86 2.50 7.44
N LEU A 8 -6.35 3.58 8.06
CA LEU A 8 -6.82 4.76 7.33
C LEU A 8 -5.72 5.39 6.48
N ILE A 9 -4.52 5.56 7.05
CA ILE A 9 -3.39 6.10 6.29
C ILE A 9 -3.00 5.15 5.16
N GLN A 10 -3.02 3.84 5.40
CA GLN A 10 -2.72 2.86 4.35
C GLN A 10 -3.73 2.95 3.19
N ILE A 11 -5.02 3.16 3.46
CA ILE A 11 -6.04 3.38 2.42
C ILE A 11 -5.74 4.65 1.62
N VAL A 12 -5.38 5.76 2.29
CA VAL A 12 -5.01 7.02 1.62
C VAL A 12 -3.78 6.83 0.73
N MET A 13 -2.78 6.09 1.21
CA MET A 13 -1.57 5.76 0.45
C MET A 13 -1.90 4.91 -0.79
N TRP A 14 -2.78 3.91 -0.66
CA TRP A 14 -3.24 3.11 -1.80
C TRP A 14 -4.04 3.93 -2.82
N CYS A 15 -4.82 4.90 -2.36
CA CYS A 15 -5.51 5.83 -3.23
C CYS A 15 -4.50 6.72 -4.01
N GLY A 16 -3.46 7.21 -3.32
CA GLY A 16 -2.35 7.93 -3.94
C GLY A 16 -1.62 7.08 -4.99
N TYR A 17 -1.34 5.81 -4.69
CA TYR A 17 -0.75 4.87 -5.65
C TYR A 17 -1.64 4.74 -6.90
N SER A 18 -2.96 4.55 -6.76
CA SER A 18 -3.87 4.47 -7.90
C SER A 18 -3.84 5.74 -8.77
N ILE A 19 -3.77 6.92 -8.15
CA ILE A 19 -3.71 8.20 -8.86
C ILE A 19 -2.38 8.30 -9.63
N VAL A 20 -1.25 7.97 -9.00
CA VAL A 20 0.06 8.02 -9.67
C VAL A 20 0.13 6.99 -10.79
N LEU A 21 -0.41 5.79 -10.58
CA LEU A 21 -0.50 4.76 -11.60
C LEU A 21 -1.33 5.22 -12.80
N PHE A 22 -2.46 5.89 -12.54
CA PHE A 22 -3.32 6.46 -13.59
C PHE A 22 -2.63 7.60 -14.35
N LEU A 23 -1.90 8.47 -13.64
CA LEU A 23 -1.11 9.56 -14.23
C LEU A 23 0.10 9.06 -15.03
N SER A 24 0.66 7.92 -14.64
CA SER A 24 1.80 7.26 -15.30
C SER A 24 1.45 6.69 -16.68
N HIS A 25 0.23 6.95 -17.17
CA HIS A 25 -0.34 6.61 -18.48
C HIS A 25 0.68 6.00 -19.46
N HIS A 26 0.67 4.67 -19.51
CA HIS A 26 1.25 3.84 -20.58
C HIS A 26 2.73 3.44 -20.52
N ASP A 27 3.47 3.71 -19.45
CA ASP A 27 4.85 3.23 -19.33
C ASP A 27 4.97 1.87 -18.61
N HIS A 28 5.70 0.96 -19.27
CA HIS A 28 6.01 -0.42 -18.94
C HIS A 28 5.67 -0.91 -17.51
N SER A 29 5.04 -2.10 -17.44
CA SER A 29 4.71 -2.88 -16.22
C SER A 29 5.81 -2.96 -15.13
N PHE A 30 7.06 -2.70 -15.52
CA PHE A 30 8.19 -2.49 -14.62
C PHE A 30 8.01 -1.29 -13.65
N TYR A 31 7.55 -0.14 -14.14
CA TYR A 31 7.33 1.06 -13.31
C TYR A 31 6.21 0.85 -12.30
N GLU A 32 5.13 0.17 -12.69
CA GLU A 32 4.07 -0.23 -11.80
C GLU A 32 4.62 -1.07 -10.63
N THR A 33 5.49 -2.04 -10.93
CA THR A 33 6.09 -2.92 -9.92
C THR A 33 6.97 -2.13 -8.94
N ILE A 34 7.75 -1.17 -9.43
CA ILE A 34 8.57 -0.29 -8.58
C ILE A 34 7.67 0.59 -7.69
N LEU A 35 6.63 1.19 -8.26
CA LEU A 35 5.67 2.00 -7.53
C LEU A 35 4.97 1.19 -6.43
N LEU A 36 4.60 -0.05 -6.71
CA LEU A 36 4.00 -0.96 -5.74
C LEU A 36 4.96 -1.25 -4.58
N LEU A 37 6.22 -1.56 -4.88
CA LEU A 37 7.26 -1.77 -3.87
C LEU A 37 7.48 -0.51 -3.01
N MET A 38 7.53 0.66 -3.64
CA MET A 38 7.79 1.93 -2.96
C MET A 38 6.62 2.31 -2.03
N PHE A 39 5.38 2.24 -2.52
CA PHE A 39 4.18 2.51 -1.71
C PHE A 39 3.98 1.44 -0.63
N GLY A 40 4.28 0.18 -0.92
CA GLY A 40 4.27 -0.91 0.07
C GLY A 40 5.27 -0.65 1.20
N TYR A 41 6.48 -0.20 0.88
CA TYR A 41 7.48 0.17 1.88
C TYR A 41 7.04 1.38 2.72
N PHE A 42 6.46 2.41 2.12
CA PHE A 42 5.92 3.54 2.88
C PHE A 42 4.78 3.13 3.80
N ASN A 43 3.88 2.27 3.35
CA ASN A 43 2.80 1.71 4.18
C ASN A 43 3.35 0.92 5.37
N PHE A 44 4.45 0.18 5.18
CA PHE A 44 5.13 -0.51 6.26
C PHE A 44 5.77 0.46 7.26
N LEU A 45 6.42 1.51 6.77
CA LEU A 45 7.09 2.51 7.61
C LEU A 45 6.07 3.26 8.48
N VAL A 46 4.93 3.62 7.89
CA VAL A 46 3.78 4.21 8.58
C VAL A 46 3.27 3.23 9.65
N ALA A 47 2.98 1.98 9.28
CA ALA A 47 2.47 0.99 10.22
C ALA A 47 3.42 0.74 11.39
N TYR A 48 4.72 0.66 11.12
CA TYR A 48 5.75 0.50 12.14
C TYR A 48 5.77 1.67 13.12
N ARG A 49 5.62 2.91 12.62
CA ARG A 49 5.61 4.11 13.46
C ARG A 49 4.42 4.17 14.42
N PHE A 50 3.24 3.69 14.00
CA PHE A 50 2.03 3.74 14.82
C PHE A 50 1.86 2.52 15.75
N ILE A 51 2.21 1.32 15.27
CA ILE A 51 2.00 0.06 16.01
C ILE A 51 3.18 -0.24 16.94
N GLN A 52 4.37 0.32 16.67
CA GLN A 52 5.64 0.07 17.40
C GLN A 52 6.07 -1.41 17.50
N ASN A 53 5.30 -2.33 16.91
CA ASN A 53 5.57 -3.76 16.90
C ASN A 53 5.79 -4.24 15.47
N ARG A 54 7.02 -4.68 15.14
CA ARG A 54 7.44 -5.01 13.77
C ARG A 54 6.60 -6.11 13.14
N SER A 55 6.33 -7.18 13.87
CA SER A 55 5.63 -8.37 13.33
C SER A 55 4.19 -8.04 12.95
N VAL A 56 3.51 -7.25 13.79
CA VAL A 56 2.13 -6.80 13.54
C VAL A 56 2.09 -5.79 12.40
N ALA A 57 3.02 -4.83 12.37
CA ALA A 57 3.12 -3.86 11.28
C ALA A 57 3.35 -4.54 9.92
N LEU A 58 4.22 -5.56 9.87
CA LEU A 58 4.40 -6.37 8.67
C LEU A 58 3.10 -7.08 8.28
N HIS A 59 2.46 -7.81 9.20
CA HIS A 59 1.22 -8.55 8.90
C HIS A 59 0.10 -7.65 8.38
N VAL A 60 -0.11 -6.49 9.01
CA VAL A 60 -1.14 -5.53 8.59
C VAL A 60 -0.83 -4.94 7.22
N THR A 61 0.42 -4.57 6.97
CA THR A 61 0.83 -4.01 5.68
C THR A 61 0.68 -5.05 4.57
N LEU A 62 1.12 -6.27 4.82
CA LEU A 62 1.09 -7.36 3.84
C LEU A 62 -0.36 -7.76 3.54
N SER A 63 -1.23 -7.84 4.55
CA SER A 63 -2.65 -8.14 4.34
C SER A 63 -3.34 -7.05 3.52
N LEU A 64 -3.13 -5.76 3.83
CA LEU A 64 -3.71 -4.67 3.04
C LEU A 64 -3.17 -4.63 1.61
N THR A 65 -1.88 -4.92 1.43
CA THR A 65 -1.26 -4.99 0.10
C THR A 65 -1.90 -6.10 -0.73
N VAL A 66 -2.08 -7.29 -0.15
CA VAL A 66 -2.74 -8.42 -0.83
C VAL A 66 -4.19 -8.08 -1.15
N VAL A 67 -4.93 -7.47 -0.23
CA VAL A 67 -6.32 -7.02 -0.47
C VAL A 67 -6.37 -6.01 -1.61
N TYR A 68 -5.46 -5.04 -1.63
CA TYR A 68 -5.40 -4.04 -2.69
C TYR A 68 -5.07 -4.65 -4.05
N VAL A 69 -4.05 -5.52 -4.15
CA VAL A 69 -3.66 -6.18 -5.40
C VAL A 69 -4.76 -7.11 -5.90
N THR A 70 -5.40 -7.87 -5.00
CA THR A 70 -6.53 -8.73 -5.35
C THR A 70 -7.72 -7.90 -5.85
N GLY A 71 -8.02 -6.79 -5.17
CA GLY A 71 -9.06 -5.85 -5.61
C GLY A 71 -8.75 -5.26 -6.98
N LYS A 72 -7.49 -4.89 -7.23
CA LYS A 72 -7.03 -4.42 -8.54
C LYS A 72 -7.26 -5.48 -9.63
N LEU A 73 -6.84 -6.72 -9.40
CA LEU A 73 -6.98 -7.83 -10.36
C LEU A 73 -8.43 -8.24 -10.66
N LEU A 74 -9.36 -8.01 -9.73
CA LEU A 74 -10.77 -8.37 -9.91
C LEU A 74 -11.59 -7.29 -10.61
N PHE A 75 -11.21 -6.01 -10.48
CA PHE A 75 -11.98 -4.86 -10.99
C PHE A 75 -11.35 -4.17 -12.21
N ILE A 76 -10.15 -4.56 -12.62
CA ILE A 76 -9.47 -4.17 -13.88
C ILE A 76 -9.32 -5.41 -14.74
#